data_AF-A0A8T7HD49-F1
#
_entry.id   AF-A0A8T7HD49-F1
#
_cell.length_a   1.000
_cell.length_b   1.000
_cell.length_c   1.000
_cell.angle_alpha   90.00
_cell.angle_beta   90.00
_cell.angle_gamma   90.00
#
_symmetry.space_group_name_H-M   'P 1'
#
loop_
_entity.id
_entity.type
_entity.pdbx_description
1 polymer ?
#
loop_
_entity_poly.entity_id
_entity_poly.type
_entity_poly.pdbx_seq_one_letter_code
_entity_poly.pdbx_strand_id
1 'polypeptide(L)'
;SKEINELLKTIPDYISKKDIAGANIIYDKIETIFKSIPEGFLVQKSELQNSILKMSEKIAKSLDTISSREFDEKHVKILRMIKSMKDYVAKADYDLAFAEYEEIISIYNQLPSGFLKKKTELREGLLTHYKNILRGTDAMLLDRSESAIAKKYDEMLQILIRMHQHIESREFDLWEASYDHLIDLYNNMPIGFLQTKTKIIEEVIDMHKKFEMLEMIKKAEEYSRKDNLGDLSNLLNKIHALYHTLLEKSNEDKQLFDFIYKKYSSYLNLIHGKAHTIQKPVVEHKDINNFREKLSTTEKSLSNINLDYVKPV
;
A
#
# COMPACT_ATOMS: atom_id res chain seq x y z
N SER A 1 42.42 -16.98 8.55
CA SER A 1 42.46 -17.11 7.07
C SER A 1 41.91 -18.45 6.59
N LYS A 2 42.34 -19.60 7.15
CA LYS A 2 41.86 -20.93 6.74
C LYS A 2 40.33 -21.08 6.78
N GLU A 3 39.72 -20.70 7.91
CA GLU A 3 38.26 -20.76 8.09
C GLU A 3 37.51 -19.90 7.06
N ILE A 4 37.93 -18.65 6.83
CA ILE A 4 37.34 -17.79 5.78
C ILE A 4 37.43 -18.48 4.41
N ASN A 5 38.58 -19.08 4.08
CA ASN A 5 38.75 -19.77 2.81
C ASN A 5 37.86 -21.03 2.69
N GLU A 6 37.57 -21.72 3.79
CA GLU A 6 36.61 -22.83 3.82
C GLU A 6 35.18 -22.33 3.62
N LEU A 7 34.78 -21.25 4.29
CA LEU A 7 33.47 -20.62 4.10
C LEU A 7 33.30 -20.06 2.66
N LEU A 8 34.34 -19.47 2.08
CA LEU A 8 34.31 -19.01 0.69
C LEU A 8 34.09 -20.16 -0.31
N LYS A 9 34.53 -21.38 0.02
CA LYS A 9 34.33 -22.56 -0.84
C LYS A 9 32.90 -23.09 -0.81
N THR A 10 32.10 -22.80 0.23
CA THR A 10 30.72 -23.30 0.34
C THR A 10 29.70 -22.39 -0.33
N ILE A 11 29.97 -21.08 -0.46
CA ILE A 11 29.06 -20.12 -1.10
C ILE A 11 28.67 -20.53 -2.53
N PRO A 12 29.57 -21.00 -3.41
CA PRO A 12 29.20 -21.48 -4.75
C PRO A 12 28.11 -22.57 -4.73
N ASP A 13 28.11 -23.45 -3.73
CA ASP A 13 27.08 -24.50 -3.61
C ASP A 13 25.71 -23.89 -3.31
N TYR A 14 25.65 -22.90 -2.41
CA TYR A 14 24.42 -22.14 -2.13
C TYR A 14 23.90 -21.40 -3.37
N ILE A 15 24.81 -20.73 -4.10
CA ILE A 15 24.48 -20.05 -5.36
C ILE A 15 23.93 -21.04 -6.40
N SER A 16 24.57 -22.21 -6.57
CA SER A 16 24.12 -23.23 -7.53
C SER A 16 22.72 -23.76 -7.22
N LYS A 17 22.36 -23.82 -5.93
CA LYS A 17 21.03 -24.20 -5.43
C LYS A 17 20.02 -23.04 -5.45
N LYS A 18 20.42 -21.85 -5.89
CA LYS A 18 19.64 -20.60 -5.86
C LYS A 18 19.25 -20.17 -4.45
N ASP A 19 19.97 -20.63 -3.43
CA ASP A 19 19.78 -20.26 -2.03
C ASP A 19 20.64 -19.04 -1.69
N ILE A 20 20.20 -17.86 -2.16
CA ILE A 20 20.92 -16.60 -1.92
C ILE A 20 20.86 -16.18 -0.44
N ALA A 21 19.77 -16.51 0.27
CA ALA A 21 19.65 -16.25 1.69
C ALA A 21 20.72 -17.03 2.48
N GLY A 22 20.89 -18.32 2.20
CA GLY A 22 21.97 -19.13 2.75
C GLY A 22 23.36 -18.60 2.40
N ALA A 23 23.57 -18.18 1.15
CA ALA A 23 24.84 -17.56 0.74
C ALA A 23 25.16 -16.28 1.52
N ASN A 24 24.17 -15.41 1.74
CA ASN A 24 24.34 -14.17 2.52
C ASN A 24 24.65 -14.45 3.99
N ILE A 25 24.02 -15.45 4.61
CA ILE A 25 24.33 -15.85 6.00
C ILE A 25 25.80 -16.28 6.13
N ILE A 26 26.33 -17.01 5.16
CA ILE A 26 27.75 -17.40 5.15
C ILE A 26 28.64 -16.18 4.90
N TYR A 27 28.25 -15.29 4.00
CA TYR A 27 28.97 -14.04 3.72
C TYR A 27 29.05 -13.13 4.96
N ASP A 28 27.97 -12.95 5.71
CA ASP A 28 27.94 -12.16 6.95
C ASP A 28 28.90 -12.72 8.00
N LYS A 29 28.96 -14.05 8.14
CA LYS A 29 29.93 -14.72 9.02
C LYS A 29 31.37 -14.44 8.58
N ILE A 30 31.64 -14.48 7.27
CA ILE A 30 32.95 -14.13 6.73
C ILE A 30 33.31 -12.68 7.08
N GLU A 31 32.37 -11.73 6.95
CA GLU A 31 32.61 -10.34 7.32
C GLU A 31 32.93 -10.18 8.81
N THR A 32 32.20 -10.85 9.70
CA THR A 32 32.46 -10.82 11.15
C THR A 32 33.87 -11.30 11.46
N ILE A 33 34.29 -12.44 10.90
CA ILE A 33 35.63 -13.02 11.12
C ILE A 33 36.71 -12.12 10.49
N PHE A 34 36.44 -11.54 9.32
CA PHE A 34 37.38 -10.63 8.64
C PHE A 34 37.63 -9.37 9.46
N LYS A 35 36.58 -8.80 10.08
CA LYS A 35 36.67 -7.61 10.95
C LYS A 35 37.49 -7.87 12.21
N SER A 36 37.59 -9.11 12.70
CA SER A 36 38.41 -9.47 13.87
C SER A 36 39.89 -9.72 13.55
N ILE A 37 40.34 -9.62 12.29
CA ILE A 37 41.75 -9.83 11.93
C ILE A 37 42.59 -8.62 12.38
N PRO A 38 43.67 -8.82 13.18
CA PRO A 38 44.54 -7.74 13.67
C PRO A 38 45.24 -6.98 12.54
N GLU A 39 45.56 -5.71 12.78
CA GLU A 39 46.18 -4.82 11.78
C GLU A 39 47.57 -5.30 11.30
N GLY A 40 48.31 -6.06 12.10
CA GLY A 40 49.63 -6.59 11.72
C GLY A 40 49.63 -7.58 10.55
N PHE A 41 48.46 -8.03 10.08
CA PHE A 41 48.30 -9.02 8.99
C PHE A 41 47.87 -8.38 7.66
N LEU A 42 48.46 -7.23 7.29
CA LEU A 42 48.02 -6.43 6.14
C LEU A 42 47.97 -7.20 4.81
N VAL A 43 49.01 -7.99 4.51
CA VAL A 43 49.11 -8.73 3.24
C VAL A 43 47.99 -9.77 3.13
N GLN A 44 47.82 -10.64 4.15
CA GLN A 44 46.74 -11.63 4.11
C GLN A 44 45.36 -10.98 4.14
N LYS A 45 45.21 -9.86 4.85
CA LYS A 45 43.95 -9.10 4.88
C LYS A 45 43.60 -8.57 3.50
N SER A 46 44.57 -8.06 2.73
CA SER A 46 44.36 -7.60 1.35
C SER A 46 43.95 -8.76 0.41
N GLU A 47 44.63 -9.90 0.49
CA GLU A 47 44.28 -11.09 -0.31
C GLU A 47 42.88 -11.62 -0.01
N LEU A 48 42.54 -11.70 1.29
CA LEU A 48 41.20 -12.10 1.74
C LEU A 48 40.14 -11.10 1.29
N GLN A 49 40.41 -9.79 1.40
CA GLN A 49 39.50 -8.75 0.94
C GLN A 49 39.17 -8.90 -0.55
N ASN A 50 40.17 -9.13 -1.39
CA ASN A 50 39.97 -9.37 -2.82
C ASN A 50 39.11 -10.61 -3.09
N SER A 51 39.27 -11.67 -2.29
CA SER A 51 38.50 -12.90 -2.41
C SER A 51 37.05 -12.71 -1.96
N ILE A 52 36.84 -11.97 -0.86
CA ILE A 52 35.53 -11.58 -0.34
C ILE A 52 34.78 -10.72 -1.36
N LEU A 53 35.44 -9.72 -1.94
CA LEU A 53 34.85 -8.85 -2.97
C LEU A 53 34.42 -9.65 -4.20
N LYS A 54 35.29 -10.52 -4.74
CA LYS A 54 34.94 -11.41 -5.85
C LYS A 54 33.74 -12.29 -5.54
N MET A 55 33.59 -12.72 -4.28
CA MET A 55 32.44 -13.54 -3.88
C MET A 55 31.17 -12.70 -3.75
N SER A 56 31.25 -11.51 -3.17
CA SER A 56 30.15 -10.54 -3.10
C SER A 56 29.60 -10.22 -4.50
N GLU A 57 30.48 -9.96 -5.46
CA GLU A 57 30.10 -9.76 -6.87
C GLU A 57 29.37 -10.96 -7.49
N LYS A 58 29.78 -12.19 -7.15
CA LYS A 58 29.12 -13.41 -7.63
C LYS A 58 27.74 -13.59 -7.01
N ILE A 59 27.59 -13.32 -5.71
CA ILE A 59 26.29 -13.35 -5.03
C ILE A 59 25.36 -12.32 -5.66
N ALA A 60 25.82 -11.08 -5.84
CA ALA A 60 25.05 -9.99 -6.44
C ALA A 60 24.58 -10.34 -7.86
N LYS A 61 25.48 -10.81 -8.74
CA LYS A 61 25.12 -11.23 -10.11
C LYS A 61 24.10 -12.38 -10.12
N SER A 62 24.22 -13.32 -9.20
CA SER A 62 23.25 -14.42 -9.08
C SER A 62 21.89 -13.93 -8.59
N LEU A 63 21.87 -13.02 -7.62
CA LEU A 63 20.65 -12.38 -7.13
C LEU A 63 19.95 -11.61 -8.24
N ASP A 64 20.70 -10.84 -9.04
CA ASP A 64 20.16 -10.09 -10.19
C ASP A 64 19.55 -11.04 -11.22
N THR A 65 20.23 -12.16 -11.52
CA THR A 65 19.74 -13.16 -12.47
C THR A 65 18.45 -13.83 -11.98
N ILE A 66 18.40 -14.21 -10.70
CA ILE A 66 17.21 -14.82 -10.09
C ILE A 66 16.04 -13.84 -10.09
N SER A 67 16.30 -12.59 -9.67
CA SER A 67 15.29 -11.54 -9.58
C SER A 67 14.77 -11.15 -10.96
N SER A 68 15.62 -11.04 -11.98
CA SER A 68 15.19 -10.76 -13.36
C SER A 68 14.30 -11.87 -13.90
N ARG A 69 14.66 -13.14 -13.68
CA ARG A 69 13.84 -14.27 -14.11
C ARG A 69 12.49 -14.30 -13.39
N GLU A 70 12.48 -14.10 -12.06
CA GLU A 70 11.24 -14.04 -11.29
C GLU A 70 10.35 -12.87 -11.74
N PHE A 71 10.94 -11.71 -12.03
CA PHE A 71 10.24 -10.57 -12.60
C PHE A 71 9.58 -10.94 -13.93
N ASP A 72 10.34 -11.52 -14.86
CA ASP A 72 9.85 -11.85 -16.20
C ASP A 72 8.73 -12.90 -16.14
N GLU A 73 8.85 -13.92 -15.28
CA GLU A 73 7.81 -14.93 -15.04
C GLU A 73 6.51 -14.30 -14.53
N LYS A 74 6.59 -13.47 -13.48
CA LYS A 74 5.42 -12.77 -12.91
C LYS A 74 4.83 -11.75 -13.89
N HIS A 75 5.67 -11.03 -14.64
CA HIS A 75 5.23 -10.08 -15.66
C HIS A 75 4.43 -10.78 -16.77
N VAL A 76 4.91 -11.91 -17.29
CA VAL A 76 4.18 -12.71 -18.28
C VAL A 76 2.85 -13.22 -17.71
N LYS A 77 2.81 -13.65 -16.44
CA LYS A 77 1.56 -14.04 -15.78
C LYS A 77 0.57 -12.86 -15.73
N ILE A 78 1.01 -11.69 -15.28
CA ILE A 78 0.18 -10.47 -15.23
C ILE A 78 -0.37 -10.11 -16.61
N LEU A 79 0.45 -10.12 -17.66
CA LEU A 79 -0.02 -9.80 -19.02
C LEU A 79 -1.10 -10.76 -19.52
N ARG A 80 -1.02 -12.04 -19.16
CA ARG A 80 -2.05 -13.04 -19.49
C ARG A 80 -3.36 -12.76 -18.74
N MET A 81 -3.28 -12.43 -17.46
CA MET A 81 -4.44 -12.08 -16.64
C MET A 81 -5.09 -10.77 -17.10
N ILE A 82 -4.30 -9.78 -17.52
CA ILE A 82 -4.82 -8.55 -18.14
C ILE A 82 -5.67 -8.87 -19.38
N LYS A 83 -5.27 -9.86 -20.18
CA LYS A 83 -6.07 -10.31 -21.32
C LYS A 83 -7.41 -10.89 -20.86
N SER A 84 -7.40 -11.79 -19.88
CA SER A 84 -8.62 -12.36 -19.26
C SER A 84 -9.56 -11.27 -18.72
N MET A 85 -9.01 -10.33 -17.94
CA MET A 85 -9.73 -9.17 -17.42
C MET A 85 -10.38 -8.34 -18.52
N LYS A 86 -9.67 -8.07 -19.63
CA LYS A 86 -10.24 -7.37 -20.79
C LYS A 86 -11.39 -8.12 -21.43
N ASP A 87 -11.30 -9.45 -21.51
CA ASP A 87 -12.38 -10.28 -22.03
C ASP A 87 -13.64 -10.22 -21.14
N TYR A 88 -13.47 -10.14 -19.81
CA TYR A 88 -14.59 -9.89 -18.88
C TYR A 88 -15.20 -8.49 -19.04
N VAL A 89 -14.35 -7.46 -19.14
CA VAL A 89 -14.82 -6.07 -19.40
C VAL A 89 -15.62 -5.99 -20.70
N ALA A 90 -15.16 -6.65 -21.77
CA ALA A 90 -15.86 -6.68 -23.05
C ALA A 90 -17.24 -7.35 -23.00
N LYS A 91 -17.43 -8.27 -22.05
CA LYS A 91 -18.71 -8.95 -21.79
C LYS A 91 -19.60 -8.22 -20.77
N ALA A 92 -19.13 -7.09 -20.24
CA ALA A 92 -19.73 -6.37 -19.11
C ALA A 92 -19.80 -7.20 -17.81
N ASP A 93 -18.94 -8.21 -17.66
CA ASP A 93 -18.80 -9.01 -16.44
C ASP A 93 -17.85 -8.31 -15.44
N TYR A 94 -18.25 -7.13 -14.95
CA TYR A 94 -17.34 -6.25 -14.19
C TYR A 94 -16.91 -6.82 -12.83
N ASP A 95 -17.74 -7.60 -12.16
CA ASP A 95 -17.36 -8.24 -10.89
C ASP A 95 -16.20 -9.23 -11.08
N LEU A 96 -16.22 -10.01 -12.17
CA LEU A 96 -15.12 -10.91 -12.52
C LEU A 96 -13.87 -10.14 -12.96
N ALA A 97 -14.04 -9.04 -13.70
CA ALA A 97 -12.93 -8.16 -14.05
C ALA A 97 -12.25 -7.55 -12.81
N PHE A 98 -13.02 -7.15 -11.80
CA PHE A 98 -12.50 -6.65 -10.53
C PHE A 98 -11.74 -7.74 -9.76
N ALA A 99 -12.31 -8.94 -9.62
CA ALA A 99 -11.63 -10.05 -8.95
C ALA A 99 -10.29 -10.40 -9.63
N GLU A 100 -10.25 -10.42 -10.96
CA GLU A 100 -9.02 -10.64 -11.73
C GLU A 100 -8.01 -9.49 -11.51
N TYR A 101 -8.48 -8.23 -11.46
CA TYR A 101 -7.63 -7.07 -11.15
C TYR A 101 -7.00 -7.19 -9.75
N GLU A 102 -7.76 -7.58 -8.73
CA GLU A 102 -7.24 -7.77 -7.37
C GLU A 102 -6.14 -8.84 -7.31
N GLU A 103 -6.31 -9.97 -8.03
CA GLU A 103 -5.27 -10.99 -8.12
C GLU A 103 -4.02 -10.46 -8.87
N ILE A 104 -4.20 -9.68 -9.94
CA ILE A 104 -3.11 -9.01 -10.64
C ILE A 104 -2.32 -8.10 -9.70
N ILE A 105 -3.01 -7.29 -8.89
CA ILE A 105 -2.38 -6.41 -7.88
C ILE A 105 -1.59 -7.22 -6.85
N SER A 106 -2.14 -8.34 -6.38
CA SER A 106 -1.44 -9.24 -5.46
C SER A 106 -0.11 -9.73 -6.05
N ILE A 107 -0.09 -10.12 -7.34
CA ILE A 107 1.13 -10.57 -8.02
C ILE A 107 2.09 -9.39 -8.27
N TYR A 108 1.57 -8.22 -8.65
CA TYR A 108 2.35 -6.99 -8.85
C TYR A 108 3.11 -6.59 -7.56
N ASN A 109 2.44 -6.68 -6.41
CA ASN A 109 3.02 -6.39 -5.09
C ASN A 109 4.12 -7.36 -4.65
N GLN A 110 4.22 -8.50 -5.34
CA GLN A 110 5.28 -9.50 -5.15
C GLN A 110 6.40 -9.38 -6.18
N LEU A 111 6.35 -8.42 -7.12
CA LEU A 111 7.44 -8.20 -8.07
C LEU A 111 8.72 -7.77 -7.33
N PRO A 112 9.89 -8.30 -7.71
CA PRO A 112 11.15 -7.97 -7.06
C PRO A 112 11.45 -6.47 -7.17
N SER A 113 12.15 -5.94 -6.16
CA SER A 113 12.69 -4.58 -6.19
C SER A 113 13.81 -4.44 -7.25
N GLY A 114 14.18 -3.21 -7.59
CA GLY A 114 15.24 -2.93 -8.57
C GLY A 114 14.75 -2.75 -10.01
N PHE A 115 13.50 -3.11 -10.30
CA PHE A 115 12.88 -2.95 -11.63
C PHE A 115 11.95 -1.72 -11.71
N LEU A 116 12.36 -0.59 -11.11
CA LEU A 116 11.48 0.58 -10.91
C LEU A 116 10.78 1.01 -12.20
N LYS A 117 11.54 1.24 -13.28
CA LYS A 117 10.99 1.68 -14.57
C LYS A 117 9.92 0.72 -15.11
N LYS A 118 10.22 -0.58 -15.19
CA LYS A 118 9.27 -1.60 -15.69
C LYS A 118 8.04 -1.72 -14.79
N LYS A 119 8.21 -1.60 -13.47
CA LYS A 119 7.09 -1.60 -12.51
C LYS A 119 6.19 -0.39 -12.71
N THR A 120 6.76 0.80 -12.89
CA THR A 120 6.01 2.04 -13.19
C THR A 120 5.19 1.90 -14.47
N GLU A 121 5.82 1.47 -15.57
CA GLU A 121 5.13 1.24 -16.86
C GLU A 121 3.97 0.24 -16.72
N LEU A 122 4.19 -0.86 -15.99
CA LEU A 122 3.16 -1.85 -15.71
C LEU A 122 2.02 -1.26 -14.87
N ARG A 123 2.33 -0.50 -13.82
CA ARG A 123 1.35 0.13 -12.93
C ARG A 123 0.47 1.14 -13.65
N GLU A 124 1.03 1.95 -14.55
CA GLU A 124 0.27 2.89 -15.38
C GLU A 124 -0.75 2.16 -16.27
N GLY A 125 -0.33 1.03 -16.86
CA GLY A 125 -1.23 0.15 -17.61
C GLY A 125 -2.36 -0.43 -16.74
N LEU A 126 -2.04 -0.86 -15.52
CA LEU A 126 -3.03 -1.38 -14.57
C LEU A 126 -4.04 -0.31 -14.13
N LEU A 127 -3.59 0.90 -13.82
CA LEU A 127 -4.47 2.02 -13.47
C LEU A 127 -5.40 2.41 -14.62
N THR A 128 -4.92 2.31 -15.87
CA THR A 128 -5.77 2.51 -17.05
C THR A 128 -6.87 1.45 -17.13
N HIS A 129 -6.56 0.19 -16.78
CA HIS A 129 -7.58 -0.86 -16.75
C HIS A 129 -8.55 -0.71 -15.59
N TYR A 130 -8.06 -0.36 -14.39
CA TYR A 130 -8.89 -0.02 -13.24
C TYR A 130 -9.92 1.06 -13.57
N LYS A 131 -9.46 2.14 -14.21
CA LYS A 131 -10.30 3.23 -14.73
C LYS A 131 -11.44 2.73 -15.62
N ASN A 132 -11.12 1.82 -16.55
CA ASN A 132 -12.09 1.30 -17.50
C ASN A 132 -13.12 0.38 -16.84
N ILE A 133 -12.70 -0.41 -15.84
CA ILE A 133 -13.62 -1.25 -15.06
C ILE A 133 -14.60 -0.34 -14.30
N LEU A 134 -14.12 0.66 -13.55
CA LEU A 134 -14.98 1.59 -12.80
C LEU A 134 -16.00 2.30 -13.71
N ARG A 135 -15.53 2.87 -14.83
CA ARG A 135 -16.42 3.49 -15.82
C ARG A 135 -17.44 2.53 -16.39
N GLY A 136 -17.04 1.29 -16.65
CA GLY A 136 -17.93 0.25 -17.17
C GLY A 136 -19.02 -0.12 -16.17
N THR A 137 -18.65 -0.32 -14.90
CA THR A 137 -19.61 -0.62 -13.83
C THR A 137 -20.66 0.48 -13.66
N ASP A 138 -20.24 1.74 -13.76
CA ASP A 138 -21.13 2.89 -13.58
C ASP A 138 -21.74 3.41 -14.91
N ALA A 139 -21.47 2.75 -16.05
CA ALA A 139 -21.83 3.25 -17.39
C ALA A 139 -23.33 3.51 -17.56
N MET A 140 -24.19 2.61 -17.08
CA MET A 140 -25.66 2.77 -17.19
C MET A 140 -26.17 4.05 -16.50
N LEU A 141 -25.51 4.48 -15.42
CA LEU A 141 -25.86 5.70 -14.70
C LEU A 141 -25.31 6.92 -15.43
N LEU A 142 -24.09 6.83 -15.94
CA LEU A 142 -23.44 7.91 -16.69
C LEU A 142 -24.15 8.21 -18.01
N ASP A 143 -24.60 7.19 -18.74
CA ASP A 143 -25.32 7.33 -20.02
C ASP A 143 -26.66 8.08 -19.86
N ARG A 144 -27.26 8.02 -18.67
CA ARG A 144 -28.52 8.71 -18.33
C ARG A 144 -28.31 10.07 -17.69
N SER A 145 -27.06 10.40 -17.35
CA SER A 145 -26.73 11.61 -16.62
C SER A 145 -26.47 12.78 -17.56
N GLU A 146 -26.60 14.00 -17.04
CA GLU A 146 -26.19 15.19 -17.78
C GLU A 146 -24.68 15.20 -18.02
N SER A 147 -24.25 15.81 -19.14
CA SER A 147 -22.83 15.91 -19.52
C SER A 147 -21.93 16.50 -18.42
N ALA A 148 -22.45 17.39 -17.59
CA ALA A 148 -21.74 17.98 -16.46
C ALA A 148 -21.43 16.94 -15.36
N ILE A 149 -22.33 15.98 -15.10
CA ILE A 149 -22.13 14.91 -14.11
C ILE A 149 -21.05 13.94 -14.60
N ALA A 150 -21.13 13.53 -15.87
CA ALA A 150 -20.13 12.66 -16.48
C ALA A 150 -18.72 13.30 -16.45
N LYS A 151 -18.62 14.62 -16.67
CA LYS A 151 -17.35 15.35 -16.56
C LYS A 151 -16.79 15.32 -15.12
N LYS A 152 -17.62 15.60 -14.11
CA LYS A 152 -17.19 15.55 -12.70
C LYS A 152 -16.79 14.14 -12.28
N TYR A 153 -17.53 13.12 -12.72
CA TYR A 153 -17.18 11.71 -12.51
C TYR A 153 -15.78 11.40 -13.07
N ASP A 154 -15.53 11.80 -14.31
CA ASP A 154 -14.25 11.58 -14.96
C ASP A 154 -13.10 12.30 -14.27
N GLU A 155 -13.36 13.47 -13.69
CA GLU A 155 -12.38 14.23 -12.93
C GLU A 155 -12.08 13.58 -11.57
N MET A 156 -13.11 13.13 -10.83
CA MET A 156 -12.94 12.35 -9.61
C MET A 156 -12.10 11.09 -9.88
N LEU A 157 -12.41 10.37 -10.95
CA LEU A 157 -11.68 9.17 -11.33
C LEU A 157 -10.20 9.46 -11.64
N GLN A 158 -9.89 10.59 -12.27
CA GLN A 158 -8.50 11.01 -12.50
C GLN A 158 -7.79 11.39 -11.19
N ILE A 159 -8.48 11.99 -10.23
CA ILE A 159 -7.92 12.31 -8.91
C ILE A 159 -7.64 11.02 -8.14
N LEU A 160 -8.58 10.07 -8.11
CA LEU A 160 -8.39 8.76 -7.46
C LEU A 160 -7.14 8.04 -8.00
N ILE A 161 -6.99 7.99 -9.32
CA ILE A 161 -5.79 7.41 -9.96
C ILE A 161 -4.51 8.13 -9.51
N ARG A 162 -4.52 9.46 -9.48
CA ARG A 162 -3.37 10.25 -8.99
C ARG A 162 -3.07 9.98 -7.52
N MET A 163 -4.08 9.82 -6.68
CA MET A 163 -3.91 9.47 -5.26
C MET A 163 -3.22 8.10 -5.10
N HIS A 164 -3.63 7.08 -5.86
CA HIS A 164 -2.92 5.80 -5.86
C HIS A 164 -1.48 5.92 -6.38
N GLN A 165 -1.22 6.80 -7.35
CA GLN A 165 0.14 7.08 -7.82
C GLN A 165 0.99 7.74 -6.72
N HIS A 166 0.45 8.72 -5.99
CA HIS A 166 1.13 9.32 -4.84
C HIS A 166 1.41 8.30 -3.74
N ILE A 167 0.47 7.38 -3.46
CA ILE A 167 0.69 6.28 -2.51
C ILE A 167 1.86 5.39 -2.95
N GLU A 168 1.86 4.96 -4.21
CA GLU A 168 2.93 4.09 -4.75
C GLU A 168 4.30 4.80 -4.72
N SER A 169 4.35 6.09 -5.06
CA SER A 169 5.56 6.91 -5.03
C SER A 169 5.94 7.40 -3.63
N ARG A 170 5.12 7.13 -2.60
CA ARG A 170 5.27 7.62 -1.22
C ARG A 170 5.29 9.15 -1.10
N GLU A 171 4.60 9.84 -1.99
CA GLU A 171 4.48 11.30 -2.04
C GLU A 171 3.28 11.76 -1.21
N PHE A 172 3.22 11.36 0.07
CA PHE A 172 2.06 11.62 0.93
C PHE A 172 1.78 13.11 1.18
N ASP A 173 2.79 13.97 1.00
CA ASP A 173 2.65 15.42 1.15
C ASP A 173 1.77 16.04 0.04
N LEU A 174 1.70 15.40 -1.14
CA LEU A 174 0.86 15.84 -2.26
C LEU A 174 -0.59 15.35 -2.14
N TRP A 175 -0.86 14.49 -1.16
CA TRP A 175 -2.12 13.78 -1.06
C TRP A 175 -3.25 14.67 -0.54
N GLU A 176 -2.97 15.59 0.38
CA GLU A 176 -3.93 16.53 0.96
C GLU A 176 -4.61 17.38 -0.12
N ALA A 177 -3.83 18.01 -1.00
CA ALA A 177 -4.38 18.81 -2.10
C ALA A 177 -5.24 17.99 -3.08
N SER A 178 -4.85 16.74 -3.35
CA SER A 178 -5.64 15.83 -4.20
C SER A 178 -6.94 15.40 -3.51
N TYR A 179 -6.86 15.12 -2.22
CA TYR A 179 -8.00 14.72 -1.41
C TYR A 179 -9.02 15.86 -1.25
N ASP A 180 -8.58 17.09 -0.98
CA ASP A 180 -9.46 18.26 -0.89
C ASP A 180 -10.22 18.48 -2.19
N HIS A 181 -9.53 18.36 -3.33
CA HIS A 181 -10.16 18.46 -4.64
C HIS A 181 -11.17 17.33 -4.89
N LEU A 182 -10.86 16.09 -4.48
CA LEU A 182 -11.79 14.97 -4.57
C LEU A 182 -13.08 15.23 -3.78
N ILE A 183 -12.93 15.74 -2.55
CA ILE A 183 -14.07 16.02 -1.66
C ILE A 183 -14.91 17.19 -2.16
N ASP A 184 -14.30 18.23 -2.72
CA ASP A 184 -15.05 19.32 -3.35
C ASP A 184 -15.91 18.80 -4.51
N LEU A 185 -15.33 17.99 -5.41
CA LEU A 185 -16.09 17.38 -6.50
C LEU A 185 -17.22 16.49 -5.99
N TYR A 186 -16.93 15.64 -5.01
CA TYR A 186 -17.90 14.73 -4.39
C TYR A 186 -19.08 15.51 -3.77
N ASN A 187 -18.81 16.56 -3.00
CA ASN A 187 -19.84 17.39 -2.36
C ASN A 187 -20.67 18.18 -3.38
N ASN A 188 -20.10 18.47 -4.54
CA ASN A 188 -20.77 19.14 -5.65
C ASN A 188 -21.52 18.17 -6.59
N MET A 189 -21.64 16.88 -6.25
CA MET A 189 -22.45 15.92 -7.02
C MET A 189 -23.94 16.00 -6.63
N PRO A 190 -24.87 15.76 -7.57
CA PRO A 190 -26.29 15.69 -7.25
C PRO A 190 -26.58 14.58 -6.22
N ILE A 191 -27.42 14.86 -5.23
CA ILE A 191 -27.72 13.91 -4.16
C ILE A 191 -28.29 12.58 -4.67
N GLY A 192 -29.10 12.61 -5.73
CA GLY A 192 -29.63 11.41 -6.36
C GLY A 192 -28.53 10.52 -6.95
N PHE A 193 -27.44 11.10 -7.44
CA PHE A 193 -26.26 10.35 -7.87
C PHE A 193 -25.51 9.75 -6.68
N LEU A 194 -25.37 10.50 -5.58
CA LEU A 194 -24.69 9.99 -4.37
C LEU A 194 -25.42 8.81 -3.72
N GLN A 195 -26.73 8.70 -3.92
CA GLN A 195 -27.56 7.63 -3.37
C GLN A 195 -27.48 6.29 -4.14
N THR A 196 -27.01 6.28 -5.39
CA THR A 196 -27.02 5.07 -6.23
C THR A 196 -25.94 4.04 -5.88
N LYS A 197 -25.12 4.28 -4.84
CA LYS A 197 -24.05 3.38 -4.37
C LYS A 197 -23.14 2.88 -5.52
N THR A 198 -22.73 3.81 -6.39
CA THR A 198 -21.79 3.52 -7.49
C THR A 198 -20.42 3.08 -6.97
N LYS A 199 -19.65 2.38 -7.80
CA LYS A 199 -18.29 1.96 -7.40
C LYS A 199 -17.35 3.13 -7.16
N ILE A 200 -17.47 4.23 -7.90
CA ILE A 200 -16.66 5.42 -7.62
C ILE A 200 -16.88 5.99 -6.22
N ILE A 201 -18.12 5.92 -5.70
CA ILE A 201 -18.44 6.40 -4.35
C ILE A 201 -17.81 5.49 -3.29
N GLU A 202 -17.84 4.17 -3.51
CA GLU A 202 -17.14 3.21 -2.64
C GLU A 202 -15.64 3.55 -2.57
N GLU A 203 -15.01 3.84 -3.71
CA GLU A 203 -13.59 4.21 -3.78
C GLU A 203 -13.30 5.55 -3.07
N VAL A 204 -14.17 6.57 -3.22
CA VAL A 204 -14.02 7.84 -2.49
C VAL A 204 -14.10 7.62 -0.98
N ILE A 205 -15.02 6.77 -0.51
CA ILE A 205 -15.17 6.45 0.92
C ILE A 205 -13.94 5.72 1.44
N ASP A 206 -13.37 4.80 0.65
CA ASP A 206 -12.18 4.07 1.05
C ASP A 206 -10.94 4.98 1.03
N MET A 207 -10.82 5.89 0.08
CA MET A 207 -9.82 6.96 0.08
C MET A 207 -9.93 7.88 1.29
N HIS A 208 -11.15 8.26 1.69
CA HIS A 208 -11.37 9.06 2.88
C HIS A 208 -10.81 8.38 4.14
N LYS A 209 -11.09 7.09 4.33
CA LYS A 209 -10.56 6.32 5.47
C LYS A 209 -9.04 6.21 5.44
N LYS A 210 -8.45 6.00 4.25
CA LYS A 210 -6.99 5.95 4.07
C LYS A 210 -6.34 7.28 4.43
N PHE A 211 -6.95 8.40 4.01
CA PHE A 211 -6.51 9.75 4.35
C PHE A 211 -6.66 10.05 5.86
N GLU A 212 -7.80 9.69 6.47
CA GLU A 212 -8.02 9.81 7.91
C GLU A 212 -6.93 9.09 8.71
N MET A 213 -6.57 7.86 8.30
CA MET A 213 -5.50 7.10 8.93
C MET A 213 -4.14 7.81 8.85
N LEU A 214 -3.84 8.47 7.73
CA LEU A 214 -2.62 9.27 7.57
C LEU A 214 -2.62 10.48 8.52
N GLU A 215 -3.72 11.21 8.61
CA GLU A 215 -3.88 12.35 9.53
C GLU A 215 -3.74 11.92 10.99
N MET A 216 -4.27 10.75 11.36
CA MET A 216 -4.06 10.16 12.68
C MET A 216 -2.58 9.90 12.97
N ILE A 217 -1.79 9.45 11.99
CA ILE A 217 -0.34 9.27 12.18
C ILE A 217 0.39 10.61 12.35
N LYS A 218 0.03 11.65 11.58
CA LYS A 218 0.58 13.01 11.78
C LYS A 218 0.29 13.52 13.19
N LYS A 219 -0.95 13.35 13.66
CA LYS A 219 -1.36 13.72 15.02
C LYS A 219 -0.68 12.89 16.12
N ALA A 220 -0.43 11.60 15.87
CA ALA A 220 0.36 10.76 16.78
C ALA A 220 1.79 11.30 16.96
N GLU A 221 2.39 11.84 15.88
CA GLU A 221 3.68 12.50 15.97
C GLU A 221 3.65 13.71 16.90
N GLU A 222 2.60 14.53 16.84
CA GLU A 222 2.43 15.66 17.74
C GLU A 222 2.29 15.24 19.21
N TYR A 223 1.47 14.22 19.50
CA TYR A 223 1.31 13.71 20.86
C TYR A 223 2.61 13.11 21.39
N SER A 224 3.37 12.42 20.55
CA SER A 224 4.70 11.92 20.88
C SER A 224 5.67 13.05 21.24
N ARG A 225 5.65 14.19 20.53
CA ARG A 225 6.51 15.36 20.81
C ARG A 225 6.11 16.07 22.11
N LYS A 226 4.82 16.08 22.44
CA LYS A 226 4.26 16.68 23.66
C LYS A 226 4.28 15.75 24.89
N ASP A 227 4.83 14.54 24.74
CA ASP A 227 4.83 13.47 25.76
C ASP A 227 3.44 13.11 26.30
N ASN A 228 2.39 13.30 25.49
CA ASN A 228 1.02 12.95 25.86
C ASN A 228 0.72 11.48 25.52
N LEU A 229 1.22 10.57 26.36
CA LEU A 229 1.16 9.12 26.11
C LEU A 229 -0.27 8.55 26.16
N GLY A 230 -1.17 9.16 26.94
CA GLY A 230 -2.56 8.74 27.05
C GLY A 230 -3.32 8.92 25.74
N ASP A 231 -3.27 10.14 25.18
CA ASP A 231 -3.90 10.43 23.89
C ASP A 231 -3.22 9.67 22.74
N LEU A 232 -1.90 9.54 22.78
CA LEU A 232 -1.16 8.73 21.82
C LEU A 232 -1.64 7.28 21.82
N SER A 233 -1.78 6.65 22.99
CA SER A 233 -2.26 5.26 23.10
C SER A 233 -3.67 5.10 22.54
N ASN A 234 -4.59 6.00 22.89
CA ASN A 234 -5.95 5.99 22.37
C ASN A 234 -5.99 6.14 20.84
N LEU A 235 -5.14 7.00 20.28
CA LEU A 235 -5.04 7.21 18.84
C LEU A 235 -4.44 6.00 18.12
N LEU A 236 -3.41 5.37 18.67
CA LEU A 236 -2.83 4.14 18.11
C LEU A 236 -3.85 2.99 18.07
N ASN A 237 -4.73 2.86 19.06
CA ASN A 237 -5.81 1.86 19.03
C ASN A 237 -6.78 2.10 17.87
N LYS A 238 -7.13 3.37 17.59
CA LYS A 238 -7.98 3.74 16.44
C LYS A 238 -7.28 3.44 15.12
N ILE A 239 -6.00 3.82 14.99
CA ILE A 239 -5.18 3.51 13.82
C ILE A 239 -5.14 1.99 13.58
N HIS A 240 -4.90 1.19 14.61
CA HIS A 240 -4.86 -0.27 14.50
C HIS A 240 -6.19 -0.85 13.99
N ALA A 241 -7.33 -0.41 14.55
CA ALA A 241 -8.64 -0.87 14.11
C ALA A 241 -8.93 -0.51 12.64
N LEU A 242 -8.62 0.73 12.24
CA LEU A 242 -8.82 1.20 10.87
C LEU A 242 -7.88 0.50 9.88
N TYR A 243 -6.61 0.32 10.27
CA TYR A 243 -5.59 -0.40 9.50
C TYR A 243 -6.05 -1.81 9.12
N HIS A 244 -6.52 -2.60 10.09
CA HIS A 244 -6.98 -3.97 9.81
C HIS A 244 -8.24 -4.00 8.94
N THR A 245 -9.15 -3.05 9.13
CA THR A 245 -10.37 -2.93 8.30
C THR A 245 -10.04 -2.64 6.83
N LEU A 246 -8.99 -1.84 6.58
CA LEU A 246 -8.60 -1.42 5.24
C LEU A 246 -7.63 -2.40 4.56
N LEU A 247 -6.76 -3.06 5.32
CA LEU A 247 -5.76 -4.00 4.79
C LEU A 247 -6.43 -5.16 4.04
N GLU A 248 -7.58 -5.64 4.53
CA GLU A 248 -8.33 -6.72 3.88
C GLU A 248 -8.97 -6.30 2.55
N LYS A 249 -9.20 -4.99 2.36
CA LYS A 249 -9.96 -4.46 1.22
C LYS A 249 -9.10 -3.84 0.13
N SER A 250 -7.89 -3.40 0.47
CA SER A 250 -7.11 -2.51 -0.40
C SER A 250 -5.69 -3.01 -0.60
N ASN A 251 -5.54 -4.12 -1.31
CA ASN A 251 -4.22 -4.67 -1.61
C ASN A 251 -3.33 -3.71 -2.44
N GLU A 252 -3.93 -2.81 -3.21
CA GLU A 252 -3.18 -1.92 -4.12
C GLU A 252 -2.37 -0.82 -3.44
N ASP A 253 -2.72 -0.45 -2.20
CA ASP A 253 -2.12 0.66 -1.48
C ASP A 253 -1.09 0.18 -0.44
N LYS A 254 -0.41 -0.93 -0.74
CA LYS A 254 0.58 -1.55 0.16
C LYS A 254 1.62 -0.57 0.70
N GLN A 255 2.09 0.37 -0.12
CA GLN A 255 3.08 1.37 0.31
C GLN A 255 2.59 2.27 1.45
N LEU A 256 1.30 2.64 1.43
CA LEU A 256 0.68 3.37 2.52
C LEU A 256 0.66 2.51 3.78
N PHE A 257 0.16 1.28 3.69
CA PHE A 257 0.07 0.40 4.85
C PHE A 257 1.44 0.11 5.47
N ASP A 258 2.48 -0.12 4.66
CA ASP A 258 3.85 -0.31 5.13
C ASP A 258 4.36 0.95 5.87
N PHE A 259 4.07 2.14 5.34
CA PHE A 259 4.44 3.41 5.98
C PHE A 259 3.73 3.59 7.33
N ILE A 260 2.41 3.42 7.36
CA ILE A 260 1.58 3.56 8.56
C ILE A 260 2.03 2.56 9.62
N TYR A 261 2.23 1.29 9.26
CA TYR A 261 2.66 0.25 10.19
C TYR A 261 4.05 0.53 10.79
N LYS A 262 4.99 1.02 9.99
CA LYS A 262 6.32 1.42 10.46
C LYS A 262 6.24 2.55 11.49
N LYS A 263 5.45 3.60 11.21
CA LYS A 263 5.24 4.73 12.14
C LYS A 263 4.52 4.28 13.41
N TYR A 264 3.43 3.53 13.26
CA TYR A 264 2.68 2.92 14.34
C TYR A 264 3.59 2.11 15.30
N SER A 265 4.42 1.21 14.75
CA SER A 265 5.34 0.38 15.53
C SER A 265 6.38 1.21 16.29
N SER A 266 6.87 2.29 15.69
CA SER A 266 7.79 3.21 16.35
C SER A 266 7.15 3.88 17.57
N TYR A 267 5.89 4.35 17.45
CA TYR A 267 5.19 4.98 18.57
C TYR A 267 4.78 3.97 19.64
N LEU A 268 4.42 2.74 19.25
CA LEU A 268 4.12 1.67 20.20
C LEU A 268 5.35 1.32 21.04
N ASN A 269 6.53 1.21 20.41
CA ASN A 269 7.79 0.98 21.11
C ASN A 269 8.14 2.14 22.06
N LEU A 270 7.83 3.38 21.69
CA LEU A 270 8.01 4.54 22.57
C LEU A 270 7.16 4.43 23.84
N ILE A 271 5.88 4.04 23.71
CA ILE A 271 5.00 3.81 24.85
C ILE A 271 5.56 2.68 25.72
N HIS A 272 5.92 1.53 25.13
CA HIS A 272 6.41 0.38 25.90
C HIS A 272 7.77 0.62 26.57
N GLY A 273 8.68 1.33 25.91
CA GLY A 273 9.97 1.71 26.48
C GLY A 273 9.84 2.67 27.67
N LYS A 274 8.77 3.47 27.72
CA LYS A 274 8.43 4.36 28.85
C LYS A 274 7.52 3.71 29.90
N ALA A 275 6.73 2.70 29.52
CA ALA A 275 5.78 2.02 30.39
C ALA A 275 6.43 1.15 31.48
N HIS A 276 7.75 0.95 31.46
CA HIS A 276 8.47 0.41 32.63
C HIS A 276 8.51 1.38 33.82
N THR A 277 7.95 2.59 33.70
CA THR A 277 8.03 3.63 34.73
C THR A 277 6.66 4.18 35.20
N ILE A 278 5.51 3.77 34.63
CA ILE A 278 4.21 4.42 34.93
C ILE A 278 3.07 3.40 35.11
N GLN A 279 2.36 3.50 36.24
CA GLN A 279 1.17 2.71 36.58
C GLN A 279 -0.02 3.02 35.63
N LYS A 280 -0.74 1.97 35.24
CA LYS A 280 -1.88 2.00 34.28
C LYS A 280 -3.05 2.88 34.75
N PRO A 281 -3.58 3.76 33.88
CA PRO A 281 -4.92 4.31 34.05
C PRO A 281 -5.99 3.45 33.37
N VAL A 282 -7.17 3.43 33.99
CA VAL A 282 -8.43 2.85 33.47
C VAL A 282 -9.14 3.94 32.66
N VAL A 283 -9.54 3.67 31.42
CA VAL A 283 -10.24 4.65 30.58
C VAL A 283 -11.54 4.05 30.04
N GLU A 284 -12.65 4.75 30.29
CA GLU A 284 -13.98 4.53 29.71
C GLU A 284 -14.10 5.18 28.32
N HIS A 285 -14.76 4.49 27.39
CA HIS A 285 -14.97 4.95 26.01
C HIS A 285 -16.28 5.75 25.86
N LYS A 286 -16.20 7.06 25.59
CA LYS A 286 -17.37 7.89 25.22
C LYS A 286 -17.35 8.49 23.80
N ASP A 287 -16.21 8.54 23.11
CA ASP A 287 -16.09 9.36 21.88
C ASP A 287 -16.43 8.68 20.54
N ILE A 288 -16.64 7.37 20.49
CA ILE A 288 -16.99 6.66 19.23
C ILE A 288 -18.48 6.85 18.86
N ASN A 289 -19.33 7.21 19.81
CA ASN A 289 -20.77 7.37 19.58
C ASN A 289 -21.12 8.64 18.80
N ASN A 290 -20.29 9.70 18.90
CA ASN A 290 -20.60 11.03 18.37
C ASN A 290 -20.47 11.13 16.83
N PHE A 291 -19.71 10.25 16.17
CA PHE A 291 -19.59 10.20 14.70
C PHE A 291 -20.60 9.24 14.05
N ARG A 292 -20.91 8.11 14.72
CA ARG A 292 -22.05 7.26 14.34
C ARG A 292 -23.37 8.01 14.44
N GLU A 293 -23.52 8.91 15.42
CA GLU A 293 -24.68 9.81 15.49
C GLU A 293 -24.74 10.74 14.29
N LYS A 294 -23.61 11.37 13.88
CA LYS A 294 -23.58 12.27 12.71
C LYS A 294 -23.92 11.57 11.39
N LEU A 295 -23.34 10.40 11.12
CA LEU A 295 -23.68 9.57 9.96
C LEU A 295 -25.12 9.07 10.03
N SER A 296 -25.59 8.63 11.21
CA SER A 296 -26.97 8.20 11.42
C SER A 296 -27.98 9.35 11.28
N THR A 297 -27.66 10.58 11.69
CA THR A 297 -28.53 11.75 11.47
C THR A 297 -28.60 12.12 9.99
N THR A 298 -27.52 11.96 9.24
CA THR A 298 -27.53 12.15 7.78
C THR A 298 -28.28 11.02 7.08
N GLU A 299 -28.16 9.77 7.53
CA GLU A 299 -28.93 8.64 6.98
C GLU A 299 -30.43 8.72 7.35
N LYS A 300 -30.76 9.14 8.58
CA LYS A 300 -32.16 9.34 9.04
C LYS A 300 -32.84 10.54 8.41
N SER A 301 -32.11 11.62 8.15
CA SER A 301 -32.65 12.77 7.42
C SER A 301 -32.94 12.42 5.96
N LEU A 302 -32.18 11.47 5.38
CA LEU A 302 -32.41 10.93 4.04
C LEU A 302 -33.57 9.90 4.00
N SER A 303 -33.76 9.08 5.04
CA SER A 303 -34.87 8.11 5.10
C SER A 303 -36.24 8.75 5.36
N ASN A 304 -36.29 10.00 5.85
CA ASN A 304 -37.54 10.74 6.12
C ASN A 304 -38.03 11.56 4.91
N ILE A 305 -37.32 11.55 3.79
CA ILE A 305 -37.78 12.14 2.54
C ILE A 305 -38.81 11.18 1.93
N ASN A 306 -40.09 11.48 2.17
CA ASN A 306 -41.20 10.70 1.66
C ASN A 306 -41.26 10.81 0.12
N LEU A 307 -40.94 9.72 -0.60
CA LEU A 307 -40.91 9.64 -2.06
C LEU A 307 -42.31 9.43 -2.70
N ASP A 308 -43.39 9.73 -1.99
CA ASP A 308 -44.78 9.53 -2.47
C ASP A 308 -45.30 10.59 -3.47
N TYR A 309 -44.42 11.36 -4.12
CA TYR A 309 -44.85 12.33 -5.14
C TYR A 309 -44.05 12.24 -6.44
N VAL A 310 -44.32 11.19 -7.22
CA VAL A 310 -44.45 11.32 -8.68
C VAL A 310 -45.57 10.38 -9.14
N LYS A 311 -46.79 10.90 -9.30
CA LYS A 311 -47.77 10.24 -10.17
C LYS A 311 -47.30 10.43 -11.61
N PRO A 312 -47.33 9.39 -12.45
CA PRO A 312 -46.96 9.52 -13.85
C PRO A 312 -47.97 10.41 -14.57
N VAL A 313 -47.46 11.41 -15.29
CA VAL A 313 -48.15 12.14 -16.36
C VAL A 313 -47.60 11.63 -17.67
#